data_AF-A0A8J2TF93-F1
#
_entry.id   AF-A0A8J2TF93-F1
#
_cell.length_a   1.000
_cell.length_b   1.000
_cell.length_c   1.000
_cell.angle_alpha   90.00
_cell.angle_beta   90.00
_cell.angle_gamma   90.00
#
_symmetry.space_group_name_H-M   'P 1'
#
loop_
_entity.id
_entity.type
_entity.pdbx_description
1 polymer ?
#
loop_
_entity_poly.entity_id
_entity_poly.type
_entity_poly.pdbx_seq_one_letter_code
_entity_poly.pdbx_strand_id
1 'polypeptide(L)' 'MSYFRKKVIRSTEIMKQTFTASIWLEGEWYVAQCLEIDIASQGKTEAEALFNLEEALELHFEFPQATLVPLSR' A
#
# COMPACT_ATOMS: atom_id res chain seq x y z
N MET A 1 7.20 -7.11 20.02
CA MET A 1 6.48 -7.09 18.74
C MET A 1 7.20 -8.00 17.76
N SER A 2 6.51 -8.99 17.19
CA SER A 2 7.05 -9.79 16.08
C SER A 2 6.65 -9.11 14.78
N TYR A 3 7.63 -8.78 13.93
CA TYR A 3 7.40 -8.20 12.61
C TYR A 3 7.60 -9.29 11.56
N PHE A 4 6.58 -9.53 10.72
CA PHE A 4 6.71 -10.45 9.60
C PHE A 4 7.12 -9.69 8.34
N ARG A 5 8.16 -10.16 7.66
CA ARG A 5 8.54 -9.64 6.34
C ARG A 5 7.81 -10.43 5.27
N LYS A 6 7.07 -9.75 4.39
CA LYS A 6 6.44 -10.33 3.21
C LYS A 6 6.86 -9.57 1.96
N LYS A 7 6.87 -10.25 0.82
CA LYS A 7 7.10 -9.60 -0.48
C LYS A 7 5.76 -9.13 -1.04
N VAL A 8 5.72 -7.91 -1.54
CA VAL A 8 4.60 -7.33 -2.29
C VAL A 8 5.08 -7.09 -3.71
N ILE A 9 4.26 -7.41 -4.70
CA ILE A 9 4.65 -7.30 -6.11
C ILE A 9 3.68 -6.35 -6.78
N ARG A 10 4.20 -5.27 -7.35
CA ARG A 10 3.45 -4.44 -8.29
C ARG A 10 3.69 -4.96 -9.70
N SER A 11 2.64 -5.19 -10.48
CA SER A 11 2.74 -5.64 -11.88
C SER A 11 1.98 -4.70 -12.82
N THR A 12 2.69 -3.98 -13.68
CA THR A 12 2.10 -3.36 -14.88
C THR A 12 2.50 -4.14 -16.13
N GLU A 13 1.79 -3.94 -17.25
CA GLU A 13 2.04 -4.63 -18.53
C GLU A 13 3.50 -4.55 -19.02
N ILE A 14 4.29 -3.58 -18.54
CA ILE A 14 5.67 -3.34 -18.98
C ILE A 14 6.70 -3.38 -17.83
N MET A 15 6.29 -3.40 -16.55
CA MET A 15 7.22 -3.51 -15.40
C MET A 15 6.65 -4.33 -14.24
N LYS A 16 7.48 -5.25 -13.70
CA LYS A 16 7.28 -5.85 -12.38
C LYS A 16 8.27 -5.27 -11.39
N GLN A 17 7.76 -4.67 -10.32
CA GLN A 17 8.58 -4.21 -9.19
C GLN A 17 8.22 -5.01 -7.94
N THR A 18 9.23 -5.42 -7.19
CA THR A 18 9.06 -6.15 -5.94
C THR A 18 9.45 -5.25 -4.78
N PHE A 19 8.57 -5.16 -3.80
CA PHE A 19 8.72 -4.42 -2.56
C PHE A 19 8.72 -5.39 -1.38
N THR A 20 9.25 -4.93 -0.25
CA THR A 20 9.27 -5.67 1.01
C THR A 20 8.34 -4.96 1.99
N ALA A 21 7.32 -5.66 2.45
CA ALA A 21 6.44 -5.17 3.49
C ALA A 21 6.83 -5.73 4.86
N SER A 22 6.76 -4.90 5.90
CA SER A 22 6.68 -5.33 7.29
C SER A 22 5.22 -5.32 7.74
N ILE A 23 4.80 -6.39 8.43
CA ILE A 23 3.46 -6.52 8.99
C ILE A 23 3.54 -6.75 10.50
N TRP A 24 2.67 -6.05 11.23
CA TRP A 24 2.43 -6.27 12.65
C TRP A 24 0.97 -6.02 13.01
N LEU A 25 0.54 -6.53 14.16
CA LEU A 25 -0.75 -6.21 14.77
C LEU A 25 -0.61 -4.96 15.64
N GLU A 26 -1.46 -3.97 15.42
CA GLU A 26 -1.58 -2.75 16.20
C GLU A 26 -3.02 -2.57 16.66
N GLY A 27 -3.27 -2.87 17.94
CA GLY A 27 -4.64 -2.95 18.48
C GLY A 27 -5.46 -4.01 17.75
N GLU A 28 -6.53 -3.59 17.08
CA GLU A 28 -7.46 -4.45 16.32
C GLU A 28 -7.18 -4.47 14.81
N TRP A 29 -6.04 -3.94 14.38
CA TRP A 29 -5.70 -3.79 12.96
C TRP A 29 -4.34 -4.40 12.65
N TYR A 30 -4.24 -5.08 11.52
CA TYR A 30 -2.97 -5.40 10.92
C TYR A 30 -2.49 -4.19 10.12
N VAL A 31 -1.27 -3.75 10.38
CA VAL A 31 -0.60 -2.68 9.63
C VAL A 31 0.42 -3.32 8.71
N ALA A 32 0.40 -2.95 7.43
CA ALA A 32 1.39 -3.35 6.45
C ALA A 32 2.13 -2.10 5.95
N GLN A 33 3.45 -2.05 6.15
CA GLN A 33 4.29 -0.92 5.74
C GLN A 33 5.31 -1.37 4.71
N CYS A 34 5.40 -0.64 3.59
CA CYS A 34 6.48 -0.82 2.63
C CYS A 34 7.80 -0.32 3.22
N LEU A 35 8.88 -1.08 3.06
CA LEU A 35 10.19 -0.72 3.62
C LEU A 35 11.00 0.18 2.67
N GLU A 36 10.69 0.15 1.38
CA GLU A 36 11.40 0.91 0.36
C GLU A 36 10.81 2.31 0.14
N ILE A 37 9.52 2.51 0.45
CA ILE A 37 8.83 3.80 0.30
C ILE A 37 7.88 4.04 1.47
N ASP A 38 7.67 5.31 1.82
CA ASP A 38 6.88 5.74 2.98
C ASP A 38 5.37 5.64 2.73
N ILE A 39 4.92 4.40 2.48
CA ILE A 39 3.52 4.03 2.29
C ILE A 39 3.20 2.86 3.21
N ALA A 40 2.08 3.00 3.90
CA ALA A 40 1.50 1.96 4.71
C ALA A 40 -0.01 1.85 4.45
N SER A 41 -0.55 0.70 4.79
CA SER A 41 -1.98 0.41 4.77
C SER A 41 -2.34 -0.42 6.00
N GLN A 42 -3.64 -0.66 6.19
CA GLN A 42 -4.15 -1.46 7.28
C GLN A 42 -5.35 -2.30 6.86
N GLY A 43 -5.63 -3.36 7.61
CA GLY A 43 -6.77 -4.25 7.40
C GLY A 43 -7.13 -5.05 8.66
N LYS A 44 -8.32 -5.66 8.68
CA LYS A 44 -8.74 -6.56 9.76
C LYS A 44 -8.02 -7.91 9.71
N THR A 45 -7.36 -8.22 8.61
CA THR A 45 -6.49 -9.39 8.44
C THR A 45 -5.16 -8.99 7.81
N GLU A 46 -4.11 -9.81 7.97
CA GLU A 46 -2.83 -9.60 7.28
C GLU A 46 -2.99 -9.53 5.75
N ALA A 47 -3.88 -10.35 5.20
CA ALA A 47 -4.13 -10.42 3.76
C ALA A 47 -4.79 -9.13 3.25
N GLU A 48 -5.76 -8.60 4.00
CA GLU A 48 -6.41 -7.33 3.68
C GLU A 48 -5.43 -6.15 3.78
N ALA A 49 -4.59 -6.11 4.82
CA ALA A 49 -3.57 -5.08 4.94
C ALA A 49 -2.61 -5.11 3.73
N LEU A 50 -2.14 -6.30 3.33
CA LEU A 50 -1.28 -6.46 2.15
C LEU A 50 -1.98 -6.06 0.85
N PHE A 51 -3.22 -6.48 0.65
CA PHE A 51 -3.99 -6.11 -0.53
C PHE A 51 -4.16 -4.59 -0.63
N ASN A 52 -4.53 -3.94 0.47
CA ASN A 52 -4.63 -2.49 0.53
C ASN A 52 -3.27 -1.79 0.32
N LEU A 53 -2.16 -2.44 0.70
CA LEU A 53 -0.81 -1.91 0.45
C LEU A 53 -0.48 -1.96 -1.04
N GLU A 54 -0.83 -3.05 -1.72
CA GLU A 54 -0.65 -3.21 -3.17
C GLU A 54 -1.39 -2.11 -3.93
N GLU A 55 -2.68 -1.89 -3.63
CA GLU A 55 -3.49 -0.82 -4.23
C GLU A 55 -2.91 0.57 -3.95
N ALA A 56 -2.47 0.84 -2.72
CA ALA A 56 -1.85 2.12 -2.36
C ALA A 56 -0.53 2.36 -3.12
N LEU A 57 0.27 1.31 -3.30
CA LEU A 57 1.49 1.37 -4.11
C LEU A 57 1.16 1.64 -5.59
N GLU A 58 0.11 1.02 -6.13
CA GLU A 58 -0.32 1.29 -7.50
C GLU A 58 -0.74 2.74 -7.70
N LEU A 59 -1.63 3.23 -6.83
CA LEU A 59 -2.12 4.61 -6.86
C LEU A 59 -0.99 5.63 -6.70
N HIS A 60 0.03 5.35 -5.90
CA HIS A 60 1.17 6.26 -5.71
C HIS A 60 1.95 6.54 -7.00
N PHE A 61 2.06 5.54 -7.88
CA PHE A 61 2.79 5.66 -9.14
C PHE A 61 1.90 6.08 -10.32
N GLU A 62 0.61 6.27 -10.10
CA GLU A 62 -0.30 6.80 -11.12
C GLU A 62 -0.17 8.32 -11.26
N PHE A 63 -0.55 8.85 -12.44
CA PHE A 63 -0.61 10.29 -12.63
C PHE A 63 -1.80 10.88 -11.87
N PRO A 64 -1.62 11.99 -11.15
CA PRO A 64 -2.71 12.63 -10.43
C PRO A 64 -3.79 13.07 -11.42
N GLN A 65 -5.02 12.61 -11.20
CA GLN A 65 -6.18 13.02 -11.97
C GLN A 65 -7.12 13.84 -11.10
N ALA A 66 -7.28 15.12 -11.45
CA ALA A 66 -8.23 15.98 -10.76
C ALA A 66 -9.66 15.57 -11.12
N THR A 67 -10.40 15.04 -10.14
CA THR A 67 -11.82 14.72 -10.33
C THR A 67 -12.73 15.94 -10.12
N LEU A 68 -12.24 16.98 -9.44
CA LEU A 68 -12.98 18.21 -9.15
C LEU A 68 -12.23 19.42 -9.71
N VAL A 69 -12.93 20.24 -10.49
CA VAL A 69 -12.50 21.61 -10.79
C VAL A 69 -12.96 22.53 -9.66
N PRO A 70 -12.12 23.44 -9.16
CA PRO A 70 -12.53 24.36 -8.10
C PRO A 70 -13.70 25.22 -8.61
N LEU A 71 -14.81 25.22 -7.85
CA LEU A 71 -15.91 26.14 -8.09
C LEU A 71 -15.44 27.55 -7.71
N SER A 72 -15.10 28.35 -8.72
CA SER A 72 -14.92 29.79 -8.53
C SER A 72 -16.28 30.39 -8.12
N ARG A 73 -16.40 30.76 -6.84
CA ARG A 73 -17.45 31.68 -6.39
C ARG A 73 -16.92 33.11 -6.44
#